data_AF-A0A918AEL8-F1
#
_entry.id   AF-A0A918AEL8-F1
#
_cell.length_a   1.000
_cell.length_b   1.000
_cell.length_c   1.000
_cell.angle_alpha   90.00
_cell.angle_beta   90.00
_cell.angle_gamma   90.00
#
_symmetry.space_group_name_H-M   'P 1'
#
loop_
_entity.id
_entity.type
_entity.pdbx_description
1 polymer ?
#
loop_
_entity_poly.entity_id
_entity_poly.type
_entity_poly.pdbx_seq_one_letter_code
_entity_poly.pdbx_strand_id
1 'polypeptide(L)'
;MDMQQTSGYDLGALRASFPGWSLFQSDAGTFYATRCDVRLNDAEIKAGLQQTVSADDVATFEALLHEQSLKGWRRDRSRAV
;
A
#
# COMPACT_ATOMS: atom_id res chain seq x y z
N MET A 1 -17.65 -12.84 -17.09
CA MET A 1 -16.42 -12.18 -17.57
C MET A 1 -15.51 -12.20 -16.36
N ASP A 2 -14.83 -13.32 -16.18
CA ASP A 2 -14.16 -13.66 -14.93
C ASP A 2 -12.66 -13.76 -15.21
N MET A 3 -12.00 -12.60 -15.17
CA MET A 3 -10.54 -12.51 -15.14
C MET A 3 -10.07 -12.38 -13.68
N GLN A 4 -10.50 -13.31 -12.82
CA GLN A 4 -9.98 -13.42 -11.45
C GLN A 4 -9.48 -14.84 -11.27
N GLN A 5 -8.21 -15.10 -11.60
CA GLN A 5 -7.37 -16.16 -11.02
C GLN A 5 -6.06 -16.34 -11.82
N THR A 6 -5.00 -15.63 -11.43
CA THR A 6 -3.60 -16.04 -11.56
C THR A 6 -2.76 -15.16 -10.62
N SER A 7 -2.74 -15.39 -9.32
CA SER A 7 -1.63 -16.07 -8.63
C SER A 7 -2.03 -16.18 -7.15
N GLY A 8 -1.67 -17.26 -6.46
CA GLY A 8 -2.23 -17.69 -5.17
C GLY A 8 -1.95 -16.85 -3.92
N TYR A 9 -2.03 -15.53 -4.00
CA TYR A 9 -2.12 -14.63 -2.86
C TYR A 9 -3.39 -13.79 -2.99
N ASP A 10 -4.24 -13.85 -1.97
CA ASP A 10 -5.54 -13.23 -1.99
C ASP A 10 -5.39 -11.69 -1.87
N LEU A 11 -5.25 -11.01 -3.01
CA LEU A 11 -5.30 -9.55 -3.12
C LEU A 11 -6.55 -8.97 -2.43
N GLY A 12 -7.63 -9.75 -2.35
CA GLY A 12 -8.83 -9.42 -1.58
C GLY A 12 -8.56 -9.30 -0.08
N ALA A 13 -7.84 -10.24 0.51
CA ALA A 13 -7.44 -10.24 1.91
C ALA A 13 -6.48 -9.08 2.23
N LEU A 14 -5.56 -8.76 1.31
CA LEU A 14 -4.72 -7.56 1.43
C LEU A 14 -5.57 -6.29 1.38
N ARG A 15 -6.52 -6.19 0.45
CA ARG A 15 -7.41 -5.03 0.34
C ARG A 15 -8.28 -4.85 1.61
N ALA A 16 -8.72 -5.94 2.22
CA ALA A 16 -9.44 -5.91 3.50
C ALA A 16 -8.54 -5.47 4.67
N SER A 17 -7.27 -5.87 4.66
CA SER A 17 -6.28 -5.50 5.69
C SER A 17 -5.80 -4.05 5.57
N PHE A 18 -5.87 -3.46 4.36
CA PHE A 18 -5.36 -2.13 4.05
C PHE A 18 -6.42 -1.23 3.39
N PRO A 19 -7.53 -0.90 4.09
CA PRO A 19 -8.64 -0.15 3.48
C PRO A 19 -8.28 1.29 3.05
N GLY A 20 -7.19 1.86 3.57
CA GLY A 20 -6.68 3.17 3.16
C GLY A 20 -5.94 3.20 1.82
N TRP A 21 -5.79 2.03 1.17
CA TRP A 21 -5.03 1.85 -0.06
C TRP A 21 -5.91 1.25 -1.16
N SER A 22 -5.73 1.73 -2.40
CA SER A 22 -6.19 1.06 -3.61
C SER A 22 -5.09 0.19 -4.16
N LEU A 23 -5.32 -1.13 -4.16
CA LEU A 23 -4.39 -2.15 -4.63
C LEU A 23 -4.79 -2.64 -6.02
N PHE A 24 -3.81 -2.81 -6.91
CA PHE A 24 -4.01 -3.38 -8.24
C PHE A 24 -2.74 -4.11 -8.71
N GLN A 25 -2.92 -5.12 -9.55
CA GLN A 25 -1.82 -5.82 -10.21
C GLN A 25 -1.83 -5.43 -11.69
N SER A 26 -0.67 -5.11 -12.23
CA SER A 26 -0.47 -4.88 -13.66
C SER A 26 -0.38 -6.21 -14.41
N ASP A 27 -0.65 -6.18 -15.71
CA ASP A 27 -0.51 -7.32 -16.62
C ASP A 27 0.93 -7.88 -16.64
N ALA A 28 1.92 -7.03 -16.36
CA ALA A 28 3.33 -7.42 -16.20
C ALA A 28 3.64 -8.17 -14.88
N GLY A 29 2.63 -8.43 -14.03
CA GLY A 29 2.78 -9.11 -12.75
C GLY A 29 3.14 -8.19 -11.57
N THR A 30 3.46 -6.91 -11.81
CA THR A 30 3.80 -5.94 -10.76
C THR A 30 2.57 -5.49 -9.97
N PHE A 31 2.67 -5.55 -8.65
CA PHE A 31 1.68 -5.02 -7.71
C PHE A 31 1.90 -3.55 -7.45
N TYR A 32 0.80 -2.82 -7.31
CA TYR A 32 0.78 -1.40 -6.99
C TYR A 32 -0.25 -1.12 -5.90
N ALA A 33 0.09 -0.21 -4.99
CA ALA A 33 -0.85 0.34 -4.04
C ALA A 33 -0.72 1.86 -3.98
N THR A 34 -1.84 2.55 -4.09
CA THR A 34 -1.92 4.01 -3.97
C THR A 34 -2.81 4.40 -2.81
N ARG A 35 -2.40 5.36 -1.99
CA ARG A 35 -3.23 5.88 -0.90
C ARG A 35 -4.44 6.61 -1.47
N CYS A 36 -5.64 6.29 -1.01
CA CYS A 36 -6.86 6.92 -1.54
C CYS A 36 -7.34 8.12 -0.74
N ASP A 37 -7.13 8.10 0.57
CA ASP A 37 -7.76 9.07 1.48
C ASP A 37 -6.83 10.22 1.87
N VAL A 38 -5.51 10.08 1.61
CA VAL A 38 -4.50 11.02 2.10
C VAL A 38 -3.52 11.41 1.01
N ARG A 39 -3.53 12.70 0.67
CA ARG A 39 -2.45 13.32 -0.08
C ARG A 39 -1.31 13.65 0.88
N LEU A 40 -0.15 13.05 0.65
CA LEU A 40 1.05 13.33 1.44
C LEU A 40 1.55 14.75 1.13
N ASN A 41 1.91 15.49 2.16
CA ASN A 41 2.63 16.75 2.04
C ASN A 41 4.14 16.52 1.90
N ASP A 42 4.89 17.56 1.53
CA ASP A 42 6.34 17.46 1.31
C ASP A 42 7.12 16.95 2.53
N ALA A 43 6.70 17.30 3.75
CA ALA A 43 7.36 16.83 4.97
C ALA A 43 7.08 15.34 5.24
N GLU A 44 5.99 14.79 4.72
CA GLU A 44 5.67 13.36 4.72
C GLU A 44 6.50 12.59 3.71
N ILE A 45 6.59 13.11 2.49
CA ILE A 45 7.40 12.50 1.44
C ILE A 45 8.89 12.50 1.85
N LYS A 46 9.40 13.61 2.41
CA LYS A 46 10.78 13.70 2.93
C LYS A 46 11.04 12.75 4.10
N ALA A 47 10.01 12.36 4.86
CA ALA A 47 10.14 11.38 5.94
C ALA A 47 10.08 9.93 5.43
N GLY A 48 10.03 9.72 4.11
CA GLY A 48 10.02 8.41 3.48
C GLY A 48 8.63 7.78 3.37
N LEU A 49 7.55 8.56 3.52
CA LEU A 49 6.21 8.11 3.15
C LEU A 49 6.04 8.18 1.63
N GLN A 50 5.42 7.15 1.07
CA GLN A 50 5.17 7.02 -0.35
C GLN A 50 3.66 7.09 -0.62
N GLN A 51 3.31 7.85 -1.66
CA GLN A 51 1.93 7.99 -2.14
C GLN A 51 1.49 6.72 -2.88
N THR A 52 2.42 6.15 -3.66
CA THR A 52 2.27 4.89 -4.38
C THR A 52 3.47 4.02 -4.08
N VAL A 53 3.23 2.74 -3.76
CA VAL A 53 4.26 1.70 -3.65
C VAL A 53 4.03 0.66 -4.73
N SER A 54 5.11 0.01 -5.16
CA SER A 54 5.05 -1.07 -6.13
C SER A 54 6.08 -2.14 -5.85
N ALA A 55 5.75 -3.39 -6.15
CA ALA A 55 6.67 -4.51 -6.06
C ALA A 55 6.30 -5.59 -7.08
N ASP A 56 7.29 -6.36 -7.53
CA ASP A 56 7.12 -7.50 -8.43
C ASP A 56 6.68 -8.80 -7.71
N ASP A 57 6.80 -8.85 -6.38
CA ASP A 57 6.39 -9.98 -5.54
C ASP A 57 5.48 -9.55 -4.38
N VAL A 58 4.58 -10.45 -3.97
CA VAL A 58 3.58 -10.18 -2.94
C VAL A 58 4.17 -10.03 -1.55
N ALA A 59 5.18 -10.83 -1.17
CA ALA A 59 5.77 -10.71 0.17
C ALA A 59 6.47 -9.35 0.34
N THR A 60 7.16 -8.90 -0.71
CA THR A 60 7.75 -7.55 -0.74
C THR A 60 6.67 -6.47 -0.72
N PHE A 61 5.59 -6.66 -1.48
CA PHE A 61 4.46 -5.72 -1.53
C PHE A 61 3.77 -5.56 -0.18
N GLU A 62 3.47 -6.67 0.51
CA GLU A 62 2.85 -6.68 1.83
C GLU A 62 3.77 -6.04 2.88
N ALA A 63 5.07 -6.34 2.85
CA ALA A 63 6.04 -5.71 3.75
C ALA A 63 6.09 -4.18 3.56
N LEU A 64 6.06 -3.70 2.31
CA LEU A 64 6.00 -2.26 2.00
C LEU A 64 4.71 -1.62 2.55
N LEU A 65 3.56 -2.27 2.38
CA LEU A 65 2.28 -1.78 2.92
C LEU A 65 2.31 -1.67 4.45
N HIS A 66 2.82 -2.69 5.13
CA HIS A 66 3.00 -2.66 6.58
C HIS A 66 3.94 -1.55 7.02
N GLU A 67 5.09 -1.42 6.37
CA GLU A 67 6.06 -0.37 6.67
C GLU A 67 5.44 1.03 6.54
N GLN A 68 4.75 1.27 5.42
CA GLN A 68 4.11 2.54 5.12
C GLN A 68 2.91 2.83 6.04
N SER A 69 2.21 1.81 6.51
CA SER A 69 1.16 1.93 7.53
C SER A 69 1.75 2.29 8.90
N LEU A 70 2.82 1.60 9.32
CA LEU A 70 3.52 1.88 10.58
C LEU A 70 4.16 3.27 10.61
N LYS A 71 4.80 3.69 9.51
CA LYS A 71 5.38 5.04 9.38
C LYS A 71 4.30 6.13 9.47
N GLY A 72 3.14 5.92 8.84
CA GLY A 72 2.00 6.83 8.93
C GLY A 72 1.44 6.92 10.36
N TRP A 73 1.25 5.76 11.00
CA TRP A 73 0.69 5.69 12.35
C TRP A 73 1.58 6.30 13.43
N ARG A 74 2.90 6.06 13.38
CA ARG A 74 3.84 6.66 14.35
C ARG A 74 3.76 8.19 14.36
N ARG A 75 3.45 8.79 13.21
CA ARG A 75 3.39 10.24 13.05
C ARG A 75 2.04 10.84 13.45
N ASP A 76 0.93 10.14 13.20
CA ASP A 76 -0.38 10.57 13.70
C ASP A 76 -0.36 10.75 15.22
N ARG A 77 0.26 9.80 15.93
CA ARG A 77 0.47 9.90 17.39
C ARG A 77 1.45 11.00 17.82
N SER A 78 2.37 11.44 16.96
CA SER A 78 3.25 12.59 17.24
C SER A 78 2.58 13.94 16.99
N ARG A 79 1.42 13.97 16.31
CA ARG A 79 0.66 15.20 16.04
C ARG A 79 -0.42 15.48 17.09
N ALA A 80 -0.63 14.55 18.03
CA ALA A 80 -1.64 14.63 19.09
C ALA A 80 -1.11 15.16 20.44
N VAL A 81 0.03 15.89 20.45
CA VAL A 81 0.64 16.49 21.65
C VAL A 81 0.75 18.00 21.53
#